data_AF-A0A2N9NFI9-F1
#
_entry.id   AF-A0A2N9NFI9-F1
#
_cell.length_a   1.000
_cell.length_b   1.000
_cell.length_c   1.000
_cell.angle_alpha   90.00
_cell.angle_beta   90.00
_cell.angle_gamma   90.00
#
_symmetry.space_group_name_H-M   'P 1'
#
loop_
_entity.id
_entity.type
_entity.pdbx_description
1 polymer ?
#
loop_
_entity_poly.entity_id
_entity_poly.type
_entity_poly.pdbx_seq_one_letter_code
_entity_poly.pdbx_strand_id
1 'polypeptide(L)' 'MSDVKTAPDWLTADVLDYLHRVAYDFHVRAFGEEMARVNFLPLAERRRYVAEMIDHALRKGVKFDKPALGVTP' A
#
# COMPACT_ATOMS: atom_id res chain seq x y z
N MET A 1 -20.45 24.11 12.22
CA MET A 1 -19.86 24.66 10.97
C MET A 1 -18.48 24.06 10.86
N SER A 2 -18.25 23.21 9.87
CA SER A 2 -16.95 22.57 9.64
C SER A 2 -15.99 23.63 9.10
N ASP A 3 -14.86 23.84 9.78
CA ASP A 3 -13.78 24.69 9.28
C ASP A 3 -13.35 24.17 7.90
N VAL A 4 -13.56 24.99 6.87
CA VAL A 4 -13.02 24.71 5.53
C VAL A 4 -11.52 24.94 5.65
N LYS A 5 -10.76 23.85 5.83
CA LYS A 5 -9.30 23.91 5.84
C LYS A 5 -8.83 24.32 4.46
N THR A 6 -8.48 25.59 4.30
CA THR A 6 -7.81 26.10 3.11
C THR A 6 -6.45 25.43 3.01
N ALA A 7 -6.09 24.95 1.81
CA ALA A 7 -4.77 24.41 1.56
C ALA A 7 -3.70 25.50 1.83
N PRO A 8 -2.56 25.17 2.42
CA PRO A 8 -1.48 26.14 2.62
C PRO A 8 -0.90 26.64 1.30
N ASP A 9 -0.44 27.89 1.26
CA ASP A 9 0.12 28.53 0.04
C ASP A 9 1.34 27.79 -0.55
N TRP A 10 2.06 27.04 0.29
CA TRP A 10 3.23 26.24 -0.13
C TRP A 10 2.84 24.92 -0.79
N LEU A 11 1.58 24.49 -0.71
CA LEU A 11 1.11 23.21 -1.27
C LEU A 11 0.79 23.36 -2.77
N THR A 12 1.83 23.63 -3.55
CA THR A 12 1.73 23.70 -5.02
C THR A 12 1.57 22.31 -5.62
N ALA A 13 1.22 22.24 -6.92
CA ALA A 13 1.16 20.99 -7.66
C ALA A 13 2.51 20.23 -7.64
N ASP A 14 3.62 20.94 -7.84
CA ASP A 14 4.96 20.35 -7.79
C ASP A 14 5.28 19.73 -6.42
N VAL A 15 4.84 20.38 -5.34
CA VAL A 15 5.00 19.85 -3.98
C VAL A 15 4.13 18.62 -3.77
N LEU A 16 2.89 18.61 -4.27
CA LEU A 16 2.02 17.43 -4.21
C LEU A 16 2.63 16.25 -4.96
N ASP A 17 3.16 16.47 -6.16
CA ASP A 17 3.82 15.43 -6.95
C ASP A 17 5.07 14.90 -6.24
N TYR A 18 5.87 15.79 -5.63
CA TYR A 18 6.99 15.40 -4.80
C TYR A 18 6.57 14.53 -3.61
N LEU A 19 5.51 14.93 -2.89
CA LEU A 19 4.99 14.18 -1.75
C LEU A 19 4.44 12.81 -2.17
N HIS A 20 3.74 12.73 -3.31
CA HIS A 20 3.28 11.45 -3.86
C HIS A 20 4.45 10.52 -4.17
N ARG A 21 5.52 11.03 -4.77
CA ARG A 21 6.73 10.25 -5.05
C ARG A 21 7.39 9.76 -3.75
N VAL A 22 7.57 10.65 -2.76
CA VAL A 22 8.16 10.27 -1.46
C VAL A 22 7.34 9.19 -0.77
N ALA A 23 6.01 9.31 -0.78
CA ALA A 23 5.12 8.30 -0.23
C ALA A 23 5.25 6.97 -0.98
N TYR A 24 5.24 7.00 -2.31
CA TYR A 24 5.40 5.80 -3.14
C TYR A 24 6.75 5.10 -2.86
N ASP A 25 7.86 5.85 -2.86
CA ASP A 25 9.19 5.31 -2.59
C ASP A 25 9.30 4.69 -1.19
N PHE A 26 8.62 5.29 -0.20
CA PHE A 26 8.52 4.69 1.13
C PHE A 26 7.81 3.33 1.09
N HIS A 27 6.68 3.23 0.38
CA HIS A 27 5.95 1.97 0.25
C HIS A 27 6.78 0.91 -0.50
N VAL A 28 7.54 1.28 -1.54
CA VAL A 28 8.43 0.36 -2.25
C VAL A 28 9.50 -0.20 -1.31
N ARG A 29 10.17 0.65 -0.53
CA ARG A 29 11.18 0.20 0.44
C ARG A 29 10.60 -0.69 1.53
N ALA A 30 9.39 -0.40 2.00
CA ALA A 30 8.77 -1.12 3.11
C ALA A 30 8.13 -2.45 2.70
N PHE A 31 7.56 -2.53 1.49
CA PHE A 31 6.69 -3.65 1.09
C PHE A 31 7.08 -4.29 -0.26
N GLY A 32 8.06 -3.73 -0.97
CA GLY A 32 8.34 -4.08 -2.36
C GLY A 32 7.42 -3.37 -3.35
N GLU A 33 7.81 -3.40 -4.63
CA GLU A 33 7.16 -2.63 -5.71
C GLU A 33 5.69 -3.01 -5.91
N GLU A 34 5.36 -4.30 -5.90
CA GLU A 34 4.01 -4.74 -6.20
C GLU A 34 3.01 -4.35 -5.09
N MET A 35 3.40 -4.53 -3.83
CA MET A 35 2.55 -4.12 -2.72
C MET A 35 2.50 -2.59 -2.57
N ALA A 36 3.53 -1.86 -3.00
CA ALA A 36 3.45 -0.41 -3.12
C ALA A 36 2.37 0.00 -4.12
N ARG A 37 2.40 -0.55 -5.35
CA ARG A 37 1.36 -0.30 -6.37
C ARG A 37 -0.05 -0.60 -5.86
N VAL A 38 -0.24 -1.73 -5.20
CA VAL A 38 -1.53 -2.17 -4.65
C VAL A 38 -2.04 -1.24 -3.53
N ASN A 39 -1.15 -0.68 -2.72
CA ASN A 39 -1.52 0.26 -1.65
C ASN A 39 -2.08 1.59 -2.16
N PHE A 40 -1.80 1.98 -3.40
CA PHE A 40 -2.37 3.19 -4.00
C PHE A 40 -3.67 2.93 -4.79
N LEU A 41 -4.10 1.67 -4.90
CA LEU A 41 -5.40 1.35 -5.50
C LEU A 41 -6.57 1.81 -4.61
N PRO A 42 -7.73 2.12 -5.21
CA PRO A 42 -8.98 2.27 -4.47
C PRO A 42 -9.24 1.06 -3.56
N LEU A 43 -9.85 1.29 -2.40
CA LEU A 43 -10.00 0.27 -1.36
C LEU A 43 -10.64 -1.04 -1.87
N ALA A 44 -11.67 -0.92 -2.71
CA ALA A 44 -12.35 -2.09 -3.29
C ALA A 44 -11.41 -2.92 -4.19
N GLU A 45 -10.63 -2.25 -5.04
CA GLU A 45 -9.68 -2.91 -5.94
C GLU A 45 -8.51 -3.52 -5.18
N ARG A 46 -8.02 -2.82 -4.15
CA ARG A 46 -6.99 -3.35 -3.24
C ARG A 46 -7.44 -4.67 -2.61
N ARG A 47 -8.65 -4.70 -2.06
CA ARG A 47 -9.23 -5.90 -1.44
C ARG A 47 -9.36 -7.05 -2.44
N ARG A 48 -9.85 -6.75 -3.65
CA ARG A 48 -9.96 -7.74 -4.73
C ARG A 48 -8.60 -8.32 -5.09
N TYR A 49 -7.60 -7.47 -5.33
CA TYR A 49 -6.25 -7.90 -5.69
C TYR A 49 -5.64 -8.81 -4.60
N VAL A 50 -5.74 -8.41 -3.32
CA VAL A 50 -5.20 -9.22 -2.21
C VAL A 50 -5.93 -10.56 -2.10
N ALA A 51 -7.26 -10.59 -2.28
CA ALA A 51 -8.01 -11.84 -2.29
C ALA A 51 -7.58 -12.77 -3.43
N GLU A 52 -7.43 -12.26 -4.65
CA GLU A 52 -6.95 -13.03 -5.81
C GLU A 52 -5.54 -13.61 -5.59
N MET A 53 -4.66 -12.83 -4.95
CA MET A 53 -3.30 -13.28 -4.59
C MET A 53 -3.33 -14.41 -3.57
N ILE A 54 -4.18 -14.30 -2.53
CA ILE A 54 -4.37 -15.35 -1.52
C ILE A 54 -4.96 -16.61 -2.16
N ASP A 55 -6.01 -16.47 -2.97
CA ASP A 55 -6.64 -17.59 -3.68
C ASP A 55 -5.66 -18.29 -4.64
N HIS A 56 -4.80 -17.53 -5.31
CA HIS A 56 -3.72 -18.10 -6.11
C HIS A 56 -2.74 -18.90 -5.26
N ALA A 57 -2.27 -18.34 -4.14
CA ALA A 57 -1.34 -19.01 -3.23
C ALA A 57 -1.93 -20.32 -2.67
N LEU A 58 -3.20 -20.30 -2.23
CA LEU A 58 -3.92 -21.48 -1.75
C LEU A 58 -4.02 -22.56 -2.82
N ARG A 59 -4.39 -22.19 -4.06
CA ARG A 59 -4.44 -23.13 -5.20
C ARG A 59 -3.08 -23.76 -5.53
N LYS A 60 -1.98 -23.09 -5.20
CA LYS A 60 -0.61 -23.61 -5.34
C LYS A 60 -0.15 -24.41 -4.12
N GLY A 61 -1.01 -24.61 -3.13
CA GLY A 61 -0.70 -25.39 -1.93
C GLY A 61 0.14 -24.65 -0.89
N VAL A 62 0.24 -23.31 -0.99
CA VAL A 62 0.86 -22.49 0.06
C VAL A 62 0.01 -22.63 1.33
N LYS A 63 0.66 -23.00 2.43
CA LYS A 63 0.01 -23.10 3.74
C LYS A 63 0.35 -21.87 4.58
N PHE A 64 -0.67 -21.25 5.17
CA PHE A 64 -0.52 -20.08 6.04
C PHE A 64 -0.33 -20.44 7.52
N ASP A 65 -0.34 -21.72 7.85
CA ASP A 65 -0.16 -22.27 9.20
C ASP A 65 1.31 -22.31 9.65
N LYS A 66 2.26 -22.15 8.70
CA LYS A 66 3.67 -22.22 9.02
C LYS A 66 4.11 -20.91 9.70
N PRO A 67 4.62 -20.96 10.94
CA PRO A 67 5.18 -19.77 11.59
C PRO A 67 6.33 -19.22 10.75
N ALA A 68 6.41 -17.89 10.65
CA ALA A 68 7.50 -17.24 9.94
C ALA A 68 8.84 -17.60 10.59
N LEU A 69 9.77 -18.14 9.81
CA LEU A 69 11.09 -18.51 10.29
C LEU A 69 11.89 -17.23 10.55
N GLY A 70 12.43 -17.09 11.77
CA GLY A 70 13.33 -15.97 12.13
C GLY A 70 12.67 -14.79 12.86
N VAL A 71 11.37 -14.85 13.16
CA VAL A 71 10.75 -13.97 14.15
C VAL A 71 10.69 -14.71 15.48
N THR A 72 11.51 -14.29 16.44
CA THR A 72 11.35 -14.68 17.85
C THR A 72 10.09 -13.96 18.36
N PRO A 73 9.16 -14.64 19.06
CA PRO A 73 7.96 -14.01 19.63
C PRO A 73 8.28 -12.85 20.58
#